data_AF-A0A9E5PLE7-F1
#
_entry.id   AF-A0A9E5PLE7-F1
#
_cell.length_a   1.000
_cell.length_b   1.000
_cell.length_c   1.000
_cell.angle_alpha   90.00
_cell.angle_beta   90.00
_cell.angle_gamma   90.00
#
_symmetry.space_group_name_H-M   'P 1'
#
loop_
_entity.id
_entity.type
_entity.pdbx_description
1 polymer ?
#
loop_
_entity_poly.entity_id
_entity_poly.type
_entity_poly.pdbx_seq_one_letter_code
_entity_poly.pdbx_strand_id
1 'polypeptide(L)'
;LAGIWAAPALGQQQAGTKPPVVNHDLTGRTACLMCHKAGAMEAVPDAPANHEGRPNEACLWCHAKDAPIQTAAPKAISHSVEGRTACLMCHRPGAM
;
A
#
# COMPACT_ATOMS: atom_id res chain seq x y z
N LEU A 1 42.39 -21.83 -8.63
CA LEU A 1 41.41 -22.71 -7.96
C LEU A 1 40.74 -21.85 -6.90
N ALA A 2 39.63 -21.18 -7.25
CA ALA A 2 38.29 -21.47 -6.70
C ALA A 2 38.29 -21.40 -5.16
N GLY A 3 37.61 -20.48 -4.47
CA GLY A 3 36.45 -19.64 -4.77
C GLY A 3 35.68 -19.53 -3.46
N ILE A 4 35.38 -18.32 -2.96
CA ILE A 4 34.53 -18.14 -1.77
C ILE A 4 33.53 -17.03 -2.06
N TRP A 5 32.49 -17.44 -2.78
CA TRP A 5 31.07 -17.11 -2.63
C TRP A 5 30.72 -15.82 -1.88
N ALA A 6 30.26 -14.83 -2.65
CA ALA A 6 29.43 -13.74 -2.17
C ALA A 6 28.12 -14.31 -1.59
N ALA A 7 27.83 -13.99 -0.33
CA ALA A 7 26.50 -14.20 0.23
C ALA A 7 25.51 -13.27 -0.49
N PRO A 8 24.35 -13.75 -0.93
CA PRO A 8 23.31 -12.85 -1.41
C PRO A 8 22.84 -12.04 -0.21
N ALA A 9 22.76 -10.72 -0.39
CA ALA A 9 22.04 -9.85 0.51
C ALA A 9 20.64 -10.44 0.71
N LEU A 10 20.37 -10.92 1.93
CA LEU A 10 19.02 -11.28 2.35
C LEU A 10 18.19 -10.00 2.19
N GLY A 11 17.41 -9.96 1.10
CA GLY A 11 16.43 -8.94 0.86
C GLY A 11 15.54 -8.87 2.10
N GLN A 12 15.69 -7.79 2.86
CA GLN A 12 14.77 -7.43 3.91
C GLN A 12 13.42 -7.24 3.23
N GLN A 13 12.58 -8.28 3.28
CA GLN A 13 11.17 -8.20 2.96
C GLN A 13 10.61 -7.15 3.91
N GLN A 14 10.41 -5.94 3.41
CA GLN A 14 9.79 -4.87 4.19
C GLN A 14 8.42 -5.39 4.62
N ALA A 15 8.26 -5.63 5.93
CA ALA A 15 6.96 -5.81 6.55
C ALA A 15 6.07 -4.69 6.01
N GLY A 16 4.96 -5.04 5.36
CA GLY A 16 4.12 -4.08 4.65
C GLY A 16 3.74 -2.93 5.58
N THR A 17 4.42 -1.80 5.40
CA THR A 17 4.31 -0.66 6.29
C THR A 17 2.90 -0.11 6.17
N LYS A 18 2.25 0.12 7.31
CA LYS A 18 0.94 0.81 7.39
C LYS A 18 0.99 2.07 6.50
N PRO A 19 0.07 2.24 5.53
CA PRO A 19 0.07 3.40 4.64
C PRO A 19 0.00 4.72 5.44
N PRO A 20 0.57 5.83 4.96
CA PRO A 20 0.39 7.14 5.60
C PRO A 20 -1.09 7.53 5.60
N VAL A 21 -1.51 8.31 6.58
CA VAL A 21 -2.88 8.82 6.67
C VAL A 21 -2.96 10.21 6.02
N VAL A 22 -4.05 10.52 5.34
CA VAL A 22 -4.34 11.87 4.85
C VAL A 22 -4.33 12.85 6.02
N ASN A 23 -3.48 13.88 5.95
CA ASN A 23 -3.27 14.86 7.01
C ASN A 23 -3.91 16.24 6.70
N HIS A 24 -4.60 16.36 5.58
CA HIS A 24 -5.31 17.57 5.18
C HIS A 24 -6.81 17.30 5.00
N ASP A 25 -7.61 18.36 5.01
CA ASP A 25 -9.04 18.25 4.71
C ASP A 25 -9.29 17.86 3.24
N LEU A 26 -10.42 17.19 2.95
CA LEU A 26 -10.77 16.70 1.61
C LEU A 26 -11.85 17.55 0.93
N THR A 27 -12.39 18.58 1.58
CA THR A 27 -13.45 19.43 1.04
C THR A 27 -12.98 20.08 -0.26
N GLY A 28 -13.67 19.76 -1.36
CA GLY A 28 -13.31 20.23 -2.71
C GLY A 28 -12.04 19.61 -3.31
N ARG A 29 -11.42 18.61 -2.66
CA ARG A 29 -10.13 18.01 -3.03
C ARG A 29 -10.22 16.49 -3.15
N THR A 30 -11.19 16.01 -3.92
CA THR A 30 -11.45 14.57 -4.09
C THR A 30 -10.59 13.93 -5.16
N ALA A 31 -10.06 14.69 -6.13
CA ALA A 31 -9.17 14.19 -7.18
C ALA A 31 -7.71 14.17 -6.69
N CYS A 32 -7.34 13.13 -5.95
CA CYS A 32 -6.03 12.94 -5.29
C CYS A 32 -4.85 13.14 -6.25
N LEU A 33 -4.94 12.60 -7.47
CA LEU A 33 -3.87 12.66 -8.48
C LEU A 33 -3.68 14.04 -9.11
N MET A 34 -4.52 15.05 -8.79
CA MET A 34 -4.26 16.43 -9.21
C MET A 34 -3.01 17.01 -8.54
N CYS A 35 -2.68 16.53 -7.34
CA CYS A 35 -1.49 16.98 -6.59
C CYS A 35 -0.51 15.84 -6.31
N HIS A 36 -0.99 14.61 -6.08
CA HIS A 36 -0.16 13.45 -5.74
C HIS A 36 0.33 12.65 -6.95
N LYS A 37 0.07 13.10 -8.19
CA LYS A 37 0.71 12.48 -9.36
C LYS A 37 2.17 12.93 -9.41
N ALA A 38 3.05 12.02 -9.84
CA ALA A 38 4.47 12.28 -10.06
C ALA A 38 4.74 13.66 -10.69
N GLY A 39 5.39 14.55 -9.94
CA GLY A 39 5.78 15.89 -10.38
C GLY A 39 4.64 16.88 -10.58
N ALA A 40 3.42 16.60 -10.10
CA ALA A 40 2.29 17.53 -10.24
C ALA A 40 2.42 18.74 -9.31
N MET A 41 2.98 18.56 -8.11
CA MET A 41 3.19 19.62 -7.13
C MET A 41 4.40 19.31 -6.25
N GLU A 42 5.50 20.05 -6.41
CA GLU A 42 6.79 19.82 -5.72
C GLU A 42 6.67 19.69 -4.19
N ALA A 43 5.76 20.44 -3.57
CA ALA A 43 5.56 20.44 -2.12
C ALA A 43 4.70 19.27 -1.61
N VAL A 44 4.17 18.43 -2.50
CA VAL A 44 3.26 17.33 -2.17
C VAL A 44 3.95 15.99 -2.49
N PRO A 45 3.95 15.02 -1.56
CA PRO A 45 4.52 13.71 -1.84
C PRO A 45 3.80 13.01 -3.00
N ASP A 46 4.56 12.48 -3.94
CA ASP A 46 4.03 11.70 -5.05
C ASP A 46 3.46 10.34 -4.60
N ALA A 47 2.44 9.88 -5.32
CA ALA A 47 1.96 8.51 -5.24
C ALA A 47 3.08 7.56 -5.71
N PRO A 48 3.36 6.47 -4.96
CA PRO A 48 4.40 5.53 -5.35
C PRO A 48 4.15 4.91 -6.73
N ALA A 49 5.21 4.58 -7.47
CA ALA A 49 5.08 3.98 -8.81
C ALA A 49 4.25 2.68 -8.84
N ASN A 50 4.26 1.89 -7.76
CA ASN A 50 3.43 0.68 -7.64
C ASN A 50 1.92 0.95 -7.43
N HIS A 51 1.50 2.21 -7.45
CA HIS A 51 0.10 2.63 -7.47
C HIS A 51 -0.41 2.89 -8.89
N GLU A 52 0.40 2.63 -9.92
CA GLU A 52 -0.01 2.71 -11.31
C GLU A 52 -1.31 1.93 -11.57
N GLY A 53 -2.23 2.55 -12.31
CA GLY A 53 -3.53 1.97 -12.66
C GLY A 53 -4.56 1.93 -11.52
N ARG A 54 -4.23 2.36 -10.30
CA ARG A 54 -5.22 2.47 -9.23
C ARG A 54 -6.18 3.62 -9.51
N PRO A 55 -7.50 3.39 -9.41
CA PRO A 55 -8.48 4.46 -9.56
C PRO A 55 -8.39 5.41 -8.36
N ASN A 56 -8.81 6.65 -8.56
CA ASN A 56 -8.73 7.71 -7.56
C ASN A 56 -9.51 7.35 -6.28
N GLU A 57 -10.62 6.64 -6.43
CA GLU A 57 -11.48 6.18 -5.33
C GLU A 57 -10.74 5.20 -4.39
N ALA A 58 -9.73 4.48 -4.91
CA ALA A 58 -8.98 3.52 -4.12
C ALA A 58 -7.98 4.17 -3.15
N CYS A 59 -7.66 5.46 -3.32
CA CYS A 59 -6.72 6.16 -2.44
C CYS A 59 -7.22 6.15 -0.98
N LEU A 60 -8.52 6.39 -0.78
CA LEU A 60 -9.10 6.47 0.56
C LEU A 60 -9.32 5.11 1.22
N TRP A 61 -9.26 3.99 0.47
CA TRP A 61 -9.32 2.65 1.08
C TRP A 61 -8.13 2.37 2.00
N CYS A 62 -7.00 3.07 1.76
CA CYS A 62 -5.79 2.92 2.54
C CYS A 62 -5.45 4.18 3.35
N HIS A 63 -5.61 5.36 2.77
CA HIS A 63 -5.08 6.60 3.36
C HIS A 63 -6.11 7.36 4.23
N ALA A 64 -7.40 7.02 4.20
CA ALA A 64 -8.37 7.66 5.08
C ALA A 64 -8.11 7.27 6.55
N LYS A 65 -8.27 8.22 7.48
CA LYS A 65 -7.95 7.99 8.90
C LYS A 65 -8.73 6.82 9.51
N ASP A 66 -9.95 6.62 9.02
CA ASP A 66 -10.93 5.66 9.47
C ASP A 66 -10.99 4.43 8.56
N ALA A 67 -10.12 4.34 7.55
CA ALA A 67 -10.00 3.14 6.73
C ALA A 67 -9.71 1.92 7.64
N PRO A 68 -10.29 0.74 7.35
CA PRO A 68 -10.07 -0.46 8.17
C PRO A 68 -8.59 -0.82 8.35
N ILE A 69 -7.77 -0.65 7.32
CA ILE A 69 -6.32 -0.91 7.38
C ILE A 69 -5.58 0.07 8.33
N GLN A 70 -6.20 1.20 8.66
CA GLN A 70 -5.65 2.19 9.59
C GLN A 70 -6.07 1.96 11.03
N THR A 71 -7.25 1.36 11.25
CA THR A 71 -7.90 1.28 12.56
C THR A 71 -7.93 -0.12 13.16
N ALA A 72 -7.79 -1.17 12.35
CA ALA A 72 -7.88 -2.54 12.79
C ALA A 72 -6.92 -3.47 12.05
N ALA A 73 -6.60 -4.60 12.68
CA ALA A 73 -5.93 -5.68 11.99
C ALA A 73 -6.94 -6.41 11.07
N PRO A 74 -6.54 -6.76 9.82
CA PRO A 74 -7.34 -7.61 8.95
C PRO A 74 -7.53 -9.00 9.56
N LYS A 75 -8.75 -9.53 9.54
CA LYS A 75 -9.03 -10.91 9.98
C LYS A 75 -8.43 -11.94 9.01
N ALA A 76 -8.05 -13.12 9.52
CA ALA A 76 -7.70 -14.27 8.68
C ALA A 76 -8.82 -14.62 7.69
N ILE A 77 -8.39 -15.02 6.49
CA ILE A 77 -9.27 -15.62 5.49
C ILE A 77 -9.41 -17.11 5.81
N SER A 78 -10.64 -17.60 5.99
CA SER A 78 -10.95 -18.99 6.37
C SER A 78 -11.09 -19.95 5.18
N HIS A 79 -10.84 -19.48 3.96
CA HIS A 79 -11.01 -20.23 2.72
C HIS A 79 -9.93 -19.88 1.70
N SER A 80 -9.79 -20.69 0.65
CA SER A 80 -8.83 -20.46 -0.42
C SER A 80 -9.15 -19.18 -1.20
N VAL A 81 -8.09 -18.43 -1.54
CA VAL A 81 -8.15 -17.22 -2.39
C VAL A 81 -7.42 -17.42 -3.71
N GLU A 82 -7.24 -18.66 -4.14
CA GLU A 82 -6.67 -18.98 -5.45
C GLU A 82 -7.47 -18.26 -6.56
N GLY A 83 -6.77 -17.53 -7.43
CA GLY A 83 -7.39 -16.67 -8.45
C GLY A 83 -8.05 -15.36 -7.95
N ARG A 84 -7.99 -15.05 -6.63
CA ARG A 84 -8.59 -13.85 -6.00
C ARG A 84 -7.57 -13.05 -5.21
N THR A 85 -6.45 -12.73 -5.84
CA THR A 85 -5.30 -12.10 -5.19
C THR A 85 -5.59 -10.68 -4.65
N ALA A 86 -6.63 -10.00 -5.14
CA ALA A 86 -7.06 -8.70 -4.61
C ALA A 86 -7.42 -8.74 -3.12
N CYS A 87 -7.90 -9.88 -2.59
CA CYS A 87 -8.19 -10.05 -1.17
C CYS A 87 -6.92 -9.89 -0.30
N LEU A 88 -5.76 -10.26 -0.86
CA LEU A 88 -4.46 -10.19 -0.20
C LEU A 88 -3.92 -8.77 -0.05
N MET A 89 -4.58 -7.78 -0.67
CA MET A 89 -4.23 -6.37 -0.45
C MET A 89 -4.48 -5.94 0.99
N CYS A 90 -5.50 -6.51 1.63
CA CYS A 90 -5.83 -6.21 3.03
C CYS A 90 -5.62 -7.43 3.91
N HIS A 91 -6.02 -8.62 3.50
CA HIS A 91 -6.03 -9.80 4.37
C HIS A 91 -4.80 -10.68 4.17
N ARG A 92 -4.33 -11.35 5.23
CA ARG A 92 -3.26 -12.35 5.13
C ARG A 92 -3.77 -13.74 5.53
N PRO A 93 -3.38 -14.81 4.81
CA PRO A 93 -3.58 -16.17 5.29
C PRO A 93 -2.90 -16.34 6.66
N GLY A 94 -3.63 -16.87 7.65
CA GLY A 94 -3.09 -17.12 8.99
C GLY A 94 -2.91 -15.88 9.89
N ALA A 95 -3.42 -14.70 9.51
CA ALA A 95 -3.46 -13.55 10.42
C ALA A 95 -4.49 -13.76 11.55
N MET A 96 -4.01 -14.08 12.74
CA MET A 96 -4.80 -14.23 13.98
C MET A 96 -5.28 -12.88 14.52
#